data_AF-A0A8J7J5F1-F1
#
_entry.id   AF-A0A8J7J5F1-F1
#
_cell.length_a   1.000
_cell.length_b   1.000
_cell.length_c   1.000
_cell.angle_alpha   90.00
_cell.angle_beta   90.00
_cell.angle_gamma   90.00
#
_symmetry.space_group_name_H-M   'P 1'
#
loop_
_entity.id
_entity.type
_entity.pdbx_description
1 polymer ?
#
loop_
_entity_poly.entity_id
_entity_poly.type
_entity_poly.pdbx_seq_one_letter_code
_entity_poly.pdbx_strand_id
1 'polypeptide(L)'
;MGARPVMLQTGGARIVRHASGTCLVGLSGVSRSRAEITSDCDAPLSGPTVSVGETVTLTDRALRVFLSGAIDGDARLAINGLQTRMVSVGEAFSVEAGDRTCTVRARGIRGKALGLTASCG
;
A
#
# COMPACT_ATOMS: atom_id res chain seq x y z
N MET A 1 -22.83 14.37 -4.40
CA MET A 1 -21.67 14.21 -5.30
C MET A 1 -21.71 12.80 -5.86
N GLY A 2 -21.95 12.64 -7.17
CA GLY A 2 -21.91 11.32 -7.80
C GLY A 2 -20.46 10.90 -8.06
N ALA A 3 -20.09 9.68 -7.66
CA ALA A 3 -18.79 9.13 -8.04
C ALA A 3 -18.72 8.98 -9.57
N ARG A 4 -17.62 9.41 -10.18
CA ARG A 4 -17.39 9.19 -11.61
C ARG A 4 -17.10 7.70 -11.84
N PRO A 5 -17.77 7.04 -12.80
CA PRO A 5 -17.49 5.65 -13.11
C PRO A 5 -16.02 5.50 -13.56
N VAL A 6 -15.37 4.45 -13.07
CA VAL A 6 -13.99 4.10 -13.44
C VAL A 6 -14.05 2.99 -14.48
N MET A 7 -13.40 3.20 -15.61
CA MET A 7 -13.23 2.17 -16.63
C MET A 7 -11.97 1.36 -16.32
N LEU A 8 -12.11 0.04 -16.21
CA LEU A 8 -11.00 -0.90 -16.07
C LEU A 8 -10.86 -1.69 -17.37
N GLN A 9 -9.62 -1.92 -17.77
CA GLN A 9 -9.30 -2.92 -18.81
C GLN A 9 -9.01 -4.26 -18.14
N THR A 10 -9.13 -5.35 -18.90
CA THR A 10 -8.75 -6.69 -18.42
C THR A 10 -7.27 -6.70 -18.01
N GLY A 11 -6.97 -7.26 -16.85
CA GLY A 11 -5.68 -7.18 -16.17
C GLY A 11 -5.42 -5.88 -15.40
N GLY A 12 -6.28 -4.87 -15.57
CA GLY A 12 -6.20 -3.59 -14.86
C GLY A 12 -6.74 -3.68 -13.43
N ALA A 13 -6.19 -2.83 -12.56
CA ALA A 13 -6.68 -2.65 -11.20
C ALA A 13 -6.72 -1.17 -10.81
N ARG A 14 -7.58 -0.85 -9.84
CA ARG A 14 -7.73 0.47 -9.26
C ARG A 14 -7.61 0.41 -7.76
N ILE A 15 -6.95 1.41 -7.20
CA ILE A 15 -6.95 1.67 -5.76
C ILE A 15 -8.31 2.24 -5.37
N VAL A 16 -8.96 1.60 -4.41
CA VAL A 16 -10.26 2.00 -3.86
C VAL A 16 -10.09 2.26 -2.37
N ARG A 17 -10.69 3.37 -1.90
CA ARG A 17 -10.77 3.72 -0.49
C ARG A 17 -12.14 3.32 0.03
N HIS A 18 -12.19 2.71 1.21
CA HIS A 18 -13.42 2.35 1.92
C HIS A 18 -13.23 2.53 3.43
N ALA A 19 -14.31 2.35 4.20
CA ALA A 19 -14.33 2.64 5.63
C ALA A 19 -13.25 1.89 6.45
N SER A 20 -12.84 0.71 6.02
CA SER A 20 -11.81 -0.10 6.68
C SER A 20 -10.44 -0.07 6.00
N GLY A 21 -10.22 0.85 5.05
CA GLY A 21 -8.88 1.14 4.52
C GLY A 21 -8.82 1.33 3.01
N THR A 22 -7.68 0.97 2.43
CA THR A 22 -7.39 1.19 1.01
C THR A 22 -6.90 -0.11 0.37
N CYS A 23 -7.58 -0.53 -0.70
CA CYS A 23 -7.42 -1.83 -1.34
C CYS A 23 -7.35 -1.70 -2.87
N LEU A 24 -7.05 -2.81 -3.54
CA LEU A 24 -7.08 -2.93 -4.98
C LEU A 24 -8.32 -3.71 -5.42
N VAL A 25 -9.02 -3.16 -6.42
CA VAL A 25 -10.10 -3.84 -7.14
C VAL A 25 -9.69 -3.94 -8.60
N GLY A 26 -9.72 -5.14 -9.17
CA GLY A 26 -9.26 -5.42 -10.53
C GLY A 26 -10.30 -6.10 -11.39
N LEU A 27 -10.05 -6.10 -12.70
CA LEU A 27 -10.79 -6.85 -13.70
C LEU A 27 -9.88 -7.95 -14.24
N SER A 28 -10.08 -9.21 -13.84
CA SER A 28 -9.23 -10.32 -14.28
C SER A 28 -9.63 -10.87 -15.65
N GLY A 29 -10.90 -10.73 -16.03
CA GLY A 29 -11.42 -11.30 -17.27
C GLY A 29 -12.74 -10.67 -17.69
N VAL A 30 -12.98 -10.62 -19.01
CA VAL A 30 -14.28 -10.28 -19.59
C VAL A 30 -14.60 -11.30 -20.67
N SER A 31 -15.80 -11.87 -20.60
CA SER A 31 -16.36 -12.79 -21.58
C SER A 31 -17.70 -12.24 -22.08
N ARG A 32 -18.35 -12.95 -23.02
CA ARG A 32 -19.63 -12.52 -23.60
C ARG A 32 -20.76 -12.35 -22.58
N SER A 33 -20.70 -13.05 -21.43
CA SER A 33 -21.78 -13.08 -20.44
C SER A 33 -21.34 -12.71 -19.02
N ARG A 34 -20.05 -12.46 -18.79
CA ARG A 34 -19.51 -12.22 -17.44
C ARG A 34 -18.27 -11.33 -17.46
N ALA A 35 -18.18 -10.45 -16.47
CA ALA A 35 -16.95 -9.81 -16.05
C ALA A 35 -16.48 -10.46 -14.74
N GLU A 36 -15.18 -10.75 -14.64
CA GLU A 36 -14.56 -11.31 -13.45
C GLU A 36 -13.82 -10.20 -12.71
N ILE A 37 -14.33 -9.85 -11.52
CA ILE A 37 -13.77 -8.80 -10.68
C ILE A 37 -12.96 -9.46 -9.57
N THR A 38 -11.74 -8.97 -9.36
CA THR A 38 -10.90 -9.33 -8.22
C THR A 38 -10.88 -8.20 -7.20
N SER A 39 -10.72 -8.55 -5.93
CA SER A 39 -10.60 -7.58 -4.84
C SER A 39 -9.68 -8.15 -3.79
N ASP A 40 -8.80 -7.29 -3.25
CA ASP A 40 -8.01 -7.63 -2.07
C ASP A 40 -8.57 -7.03 -0.77
N CYS A 41 -9.69 -6.30 -0.80
CA CYS A 41 -10.18 -5.50 0.34
C CYS A 41 -10.41 -6.31 1.63
N ASP A 42 -10.78 -7.59 1.51
CA ASP A 42 -10.97 -8.50 2.65
C ASP A 42 -9.83 -9.52 2.80
N ALA A 43 -8.84 -9.47 1.89
CA ALA A 43 -7.66 -10.31 1.97
C ALA A 43 -6.70 -9.75 3.05
N PRO A 44 -5.94 -10.63 3.72
CA PRO A 44 -4.81 -10.21 4.55
C PRO A 44 -3.84 -9.34 3.77
N LEU A 45 -3.20 -8.40 4.47
CA LEU A 45 -2.15 -7.57 3.89
C LEU A 45 -1.00 -8.45 3.39
N SER A 46 -0.49 -8.12 2.20
CA SER A 46 0.66 -8.80 1.62
C SER A 46 1.98 -8.19 2.11
N GLY A 47 2.97 -9.05 2.35
CA GLY A 47 4.29 -8.67 2.83
C GLY A 47 4.32 -8.31 4.32
N PRO A 48 5.46 -7.79 4.80
CA PRO A 48 5.59 -7.25 6.15
C PRO A 48 4.51 -6.20 6.43
N THR A 49 3.88 -6.32 7.59
CA THR A 49 2.80 -5.44 8.04
C THR A 49 3.28 -4.65 9.25
N VAL A 50 2.85 -3.39 9.35
CA VAL A 50 3.11 -2.51 10.50
C VAL A 50 1.80 -1.84 10.94
N SER A 51 1.52 -1.83 12.24
CA SER A 51 0.35 -1.15 12.80
C SER A 51 0.68 0.26 13.25
N VAL A 52 -0.34 1.12 13.36
CA VAL A 52 -0.17 2.48 13.89
C VAL A 52 0.40 2.41 15.31
N GLY A 53 1.48 3.15 15.55
CA GLY A 53 2.23 3.14 16.79
C GLY A 53 3.34 2.09 16.83
N GLU A 54 3.48 1.26 15.80
CA GLU A 54 4.49 0.22 15.72
C GLU A 54 5.60 0.55 14.72
N THR A 55 6.71 -0.17 14.87
CA THR A 55 7.85 -0.13 13.97
C THR A 55 8.06 -1.52 13.37
N VAL A 56 8.32 -1.58 12.07
CA VAL A 56 8.84 -2.77 11.40
C VAL A 56 10.25 -2.51 10.88
N THR A 57 11.09 -3.53 10.90
CA THR A 57 12.44 -3.49 10.36
C THR A 57 12.50 -4.33 9.08
N LEU A 58 12.96 -3.75 7.99
CA LEU A 58 13.00 -4.38 6.65
C LEU A 58 14.44 -4.46 6.13
N THR A 59 14.63 -5.25 5.08
CA THR A 59 15.86 -5.31 4.25
C THR A 59 17.14 -5.39 5.08
N ASP A 60 17.34 -6.50 5.80
CA ASP A 60 18.50 -6.77 6.66
C ASP A 60 18.84 -5.64 7.63
N ARG A 61 17.80 -5.04 8.23
CA ARG A 61 17.90 -3.92 9.18
C ARG A 61 18.34 -2.57 8.58
N ALA A 62 18.37 -2.45 7.25
CA ALA A 62 18.66 -1.17 6.60
C ALA A 62 17.53 -0.14 6.75
N LEU A 63 16.28 -0.61 6.91
CA LEU A 63 15.11 0.25 7.04
C LEU A 63 14.36 -0.01 8.33
N ARG A 64 14.17 1.03 9.14
CA ARG A 64 13.27 1.07 10.29
C ARG A 64 12.07 1.94 9.94
N VAL A 65 10.91 1.34 9.72
CA VAL A 65 9.69 2.02 9.31
C VAL A 65 8.71 2.09 10.47
N PHE A 66 8.41 3.30 10.93
CA PHE A 66 7.40 3.57 11.94
C PHE A 66 6.11 4.08 11.31
N LEU A 67 4.97 3.45 11.61
CA LEU A 67 3.66 3.93 11.16
C LEU A 67 3.06 4.83 12.24
N SER A 68 3.07 6.13 11.99
CA SER A 68 2.57 7.13 12.93
C SER A 68 1.06 7.41 12.79
N GLY A 69 0.40 6.89 11.76
CA GLY A 69 -1.02 7.09 11.50
C GLY A 69 -1.44 6.57 10.13
N ALA A 70 -2.71 6.22 9.99
CA ALA A 70 -3.37 5.98 8.71
C ALA A 70 -4.61 6.87 8.66
N ILE A 71 -4.66 7.80 7.70
CA ILE A 71 -5.62 8.90 7.64
C ILE A 71 -6.11 9.01 6.20
N ASP A 72 -7.43 9.06 6.01
CA ASP A 72 -8.09 9.23 4.70
C ASP A 72 -7.64 8.24 3.61
N GLY A 73 -7.19 7.05 4.02
CA GLY A 73 -6.71 6.01 3.11
C GLY A 73 -5.24 6.14 2.69
N ASP A 74 -4.49 7.04 3.32
CA ASP A 74 -3.05 7.21 3.17
C ASP A 74 -2.35 6.91 4.51
N ALA A 75 -1.08 6.51 4.45
CA ALA A 75 -0.27 6.18 5.61
C ALA A 75 0.78 7.25 5.91
N ARG A 76 0.96 7.61 7.18
CA ARG A 76 1.99 8.53 7.64
C ARG A 76 3.17 7.75 8.22
N LEU A 77 4.26 7.67 7.47
CA LEU A 77 5.45 6.90 7.82
C LEU A 77 6.58 7.81 8.29
N ALA A 78 7.36 7.36 9.26
CA ALA A 78 8.71 7.86 9.54
C ALA A 78 9.70 6.74 9.27
N ILE A 79 10.77 7.00 8.53
CA ILE A 79 11.72 5.98 8.11
C ILE A 79 13.11 6.36 8.59
N ASN A 80 13.79 5.45 9.26
CA ASN A 80 15.11 5.65 9.87
C ASN A 80 15.18 6.86 10.83
N GLY A 81 14.05 7.25 11.44
CA GLY A 81 13.97 8.41 12.33
C GLY A 81 13.98 9.77 11.62
N LEU A 82 13.88 9.78 10.29
CA LEU A 82 13.83 10.99 9.46
C LEU A 82 12.40 11.56 9.36
N GLN A 83 12.25 12.56 8.48
CA GLN A 83 11.00 13.24 8.17
C GLN A 83 9.82 12.28 7.93
N THR A 84 8.66 12.68 8.45
CA THR A 84 7.41 11.97 8.19
C THR A 84 6.94 12.21 6.76
N ARG A 85 6.46 11.16 6.11
CA ARG A 85 5.90 11.22 4.75
C ARG A 85 4.51 10.60 4.71
N MET A 86 3.59 11.25 3.99
CA MET A 86 2.32 10.66 3.59
C MET A 86 2.54 9.78 2.36
N VAL A 87 2.05 8.55 2.40
CA VAL A 87 2.21 7.55 1.33
C VAL A 87 0.86 6.96 1.00
N SER A 88 0.51 7.01 -0.29
CA SER A 88 -0.69 6.35 -0.79
C SER A 88 -0.41 4.89 -1.13
N VAL A 89 -1.43 4.03 -1.00
CA VAL A 89 -1.33 2.64 -1.51
C VAL A 89 -0.94 2.66 -2.99
N GLY A 90 -0.03 1.75 -3.38
CA GLY A 90 0.50 1.67 -4.73
C GLY A 90 1.67 2.61 -5.02
N GLU A 91 1.90 3.64 -4.18
CA GLU A 91 3.08 4.50 -4.27
C GLU A 91 4.34 3.71 -3.93
N ALA A 92 5.39 3.95 -4.73
CA ALA A 92 6.75 3.51 -4.44
C ALA A 92 7.65 4.73 -4.32
N PHE A 93 8.59 4.71 -3.38
CA PHE A 93 9.51 5.80 -3.15
C PHE A 93 10.87 5.27 -2.68
N SER A 94 11.91 6.05 -2.97
CA SER A 94 13.29 5.74 -2.60
C SER A 94 13.63 6.30 -1.22
N VAL A 95 14.45 5.55 -0.48
CA VAL A 95 15.00 5.93 0.82
C VAL A 95 16.48 5.59 0.81
N GLU A 96 17.33 6.56 1.13
CA GLU A 96 18.75 6.31 1.35
C GLU A 96 18.96 5.59 2.70
N ALA A 97 19.76 4.52 2.68
CA ALA A 97 20.06 3.70 3.84
C ALA A 97 21.56 3.35 3.87
N GLY A 98 22.37 4.30 4.32
CA GLY A 98 23.83 4.22 4.22
C GLY A 98 24.25 4.43 2.76
N ASP A 99 25.05 3.49 2.23
CA ASP A 99 25.56 3.53 0.84
C ASP A 99 24.62 2.87 -0.18
N ARG A 100 23.38 2.55 0.21
CA ARG A 100 22.38 1.86 -0.62
C ARG A 100 21.11 2.68 -0.71
N THR A 101 20.44 2.55 -1.84
CA THR A 101 19.11 3.13 -2.03
C THR A 101 18.07 2.02 -1.99
N CYS A 102 17.08 2.16 -1.11
CA CYS A 102 15.99 1.22 -0.96
C CYS A 102 14.71 1.76 -1.57
N THR A 103 14.03 0.96 -2.38
CA THR A 103 12.66 1.25 -2.84
C THR A 103 11.66 0.63 -1.88
N VAL A 104 10.78 1.45 -1.31
CA VAL A 104 9.67 1.02 -0.45
C VAL A 104 8.36 1.22 -1.21
N ARG A 105 7.44 0.25 -1.11
CA ARG A 105 6.12 0.31 -1.75
C ARG A 105 5.01 -0.01 -0.76
N ALA A 106 4.00 0.85 -0.70
CA ALA A 106 2.77 0.59 0.05
C ALA A 106 1.85 -0.34 -0.74
N ARG A 107 1.39 -1.42 -0.13
CA ARG A 107 0.58 -2.46 -0.80
C ARG A 107 -0.91 -2.35 -0.49
N GLY A 108 -1.27 -2.00 0.74
CA GLY A 108 -2.66 -1.88 1.16
C GLY A 108 -2.76 -1.41 2.60
N ILE A 109 -3.92 -0.86 2.97
CA ILE A 109 -4.23 -0.45 4.35
C ILE A 109 -5.47 -1.21 4.81
N ARG A 110 -5.40 -1.84 6.00
CA ARG A 110 -6.55 -2.49 6.67
C ARG A 110 -6.64 -1.99 8.09
N GLY A 111 -7.72 -1.31 8.42
CA GLY A 111 -7.91 -0.62 9.70
C GLY A 111 -6.72 0.31 9.98
N LYS A 112 -5.95 -0.02 11.02
CA LYS A 112 -4.76 0.73 11.46
C LYS A 112 -3.45 0.06 11.05
N ALA A 113 -3.46 -0.83 10.07
CA ALA A 113 -2.28 -1.54 9.60
C ALA A 113 -1.98 -1.25 8.13
N LEU A 114 -0.70 -1.24 7.79
CA LEU A 114 -0.18 -1.03 6.44
C LEU A 114 0.69 -2.23 6.02
N GLY A 115 0.40 -2.78 4.84
CA GLY A 115 1.25 -3.75 4.17
C GLY A 115 2.30 -3.05 3.32
N LEU A 116 3.56 -3.49 3.43
CA LEU A 116 4.72 -2.88 2.79
C LEU A 116 5.57 -3.93 2.10
N THR A 117 6.26 -3.53 1.04
CA THR A 117 7.41 -4.27 0.51
C THR A 117 8.59 -3.33 0.34
N ALA A 118 9.80 -3.80 0.57
CA ALA A 118 11.02 -3.03 0.36
C ALA A 118 12.13 -3.89 -0.24
N SER A 119 12.95 -3.27 -1.08
CA SER A 119 14.14 -3.87 -1.70
C SER A 119 15.24 -2.81 -1.82
N CYS A 120 16.49 -3.18 -1.53
CA CYS A 120 17.64 -2.28 -1.64
C CYS A 120 18.60 -2.78 -2.73
N GLY A 121 19.19 -1.84 -3.46
CA GLY A 121 20.23 -2.08 -4.46
C GLY A 121 21.47 -1.25 -4.16
#